data_AF-A0A9N9NDP3-F1
#
_entry.id   AF-A0A9N9NDP3-F1
#
_cell.length_a   1.000
_cell.length_b   1.000
_cell.length_c   1.000
_cell.angle_alpha   90.00
_cell.angle_beta   90.00
_cell.angle_gamma   90.00
#
_symmetry.space_group_name_H-M   'P 1'
#
loop_
_entity.id
_entity.type
_entity.pdbx_description
1 polymer ?
#
loop_
_entity_poly.entity_id
_entity_poly.type
_entity_poly.pdbx_seq_one_letter_code
_entity_poly.pdbx_strand_id
1 'polypeptide(L)'
;HVAIDAVSLGIWHMPLHSTLCEIAIRAKSQKRFFLKYILAVKNWQNRFMSVGSEKTDKMDSEYGVITEGKASILFPKNNKVFYNNVQQFNRDLSIAAIKIWSEIFSEEKQKKAQQKKDSDIKTQSYTFTILEALAASGLRSIRYAKELSNIKYIVANDLDLDAVNLINRNVEYNELSKDFVRANQGDA
;
A
#
# COMPACT_ATOMS: atom_id res chain seq x y z
N HIS A 1 -23.44 78.81 24.45
CA HIS A 1 -23.27 78.65 23.00
C HIS A 1 -22.34 77.47 22.74
N VAL A 2 -22.82 76.46 21.99
CA VAL A 2 -22.08 75.70 20.93
C VAL A 2 -20.87 74.89 21.44
N ALA A 3 -20.93 73.55 21.61
CA ALA A 3 -20.79 72.49 20.58
C ALA A 3 -19.61 72.77 19.59
N ILE A 4 -18.63 71.90 19.36
CA ILE A 4 -18.60 70.89 18.28
C ILE A 4 -17.17 70.31 18.23
N ASP A 5 -17.11 68.98 18.21
CA ASP A 5 -16.29 68.00 17.49
C ASP A 5 -14.82 68.25 17.07
N ALA A 6 -14.00 67.22 17.33
CA ALA A 6 -13.21 66.58 16.27
C ALA A 6 -12.97 65.09 16.60
N VAL A 7 -13.43 64.24 15.67
CA VAL A 7 -13.29 62.77 15.60
C VAL A 7 -11.86 62.39 15.20
N SER A 8 -11.35 61.26 15.71
CA SER A 8 -10.83 60.13 14.91
C SER A 8 -9.66 59.42 15.60
N LEU A 9 -9.88 58.16 15.99
CA LEU A 9 -8.99 56.99 15.82
C LEU A 9 -9.54 55.86 16.68
N GLY A 10 -10.45 55.07 16.10
CA GLY A 10 -11.03 53.89 16.72
C GLY A 10 -10.03 52.74 16.80
N ILE A 11 -9.44 52.53 17.98
CA ILE A 11 -8.77 51.29 18.35
C ILE A 11 -9.80 50.46 19.14
N TRP A 12 -10.38 49.46 18.50
CA TRP A 12 -11.17 48.43 19.19
C TRP A 12 -10.22 47.53 19.99
N HIS A 13 -10.23 47.68 21.32
CA HIS A 13 -9.65 46.70 22.23
C HIS A 13 -10.56 45.47 22.27
N MET A 14 -10.13 44.38 21.62
CA MET A 14 -10.68 43.05 21.85
C MET A 14 -10.18 42.50 23.20
N PRO A 15 -11.03 41.88 24.03
CA PRO A 15 -10.60 41.30 25.30
C PRO A 15 -9.79 40.02 25.04
N LEU A 16 -8.47 40.08 25.27
CA LEU A 16 -7.52 38.97 25.09
C LEU A 16 -7.76 37.74 25.98
N HIS A 17 -8.75 37.77 26.89
CA HIS A 17 -8.88 36.76 27.95
C HIS A 17 -9.81 35.59 27.59
N SER A 18 -10.68 35.71 26.58
CA SER A 18 -11.59 34.62 26.17
C SER A 18 -10.98 33.70 25.10
N THR A 19 -10.15 34.22 24.21
CA THR A 19 -9.50 33.45 23.13
C THR A 19 -8.37 32.54 23.64
N LEU A 20 -7.64 32.96 24.68
CA LEU A 20 -6.59 32.15 25.29
C LEU A 20 -7.14 30.89 26.00
N CYS A 21 -8.34 30.98 26.58
CA CYS A 21 -8.96 29.84 27.26
C CYS A 21 -9.45 28.78 26.26
N GLU A 22 -10.06 29.20 25.13
CA GLU A 22 -10.46 28.28 24.06
C GLU A 22 -9.26 27.63 23.36
N ILE A 23 -8.19 28.39 23.10
CA ILE A 23 -6.94 27.85 22.54
C ILE A 23 -6.31 26.84 23.52
N ALA A 24 -6.33 27.12 24.83
CA ALA A 24 -5.81 26.20 25.84
C ALA A 24 -6.66 24.92 25.98
N ILE A 25 -7.99 25.01 25.90
CA ILE A 25 -8.90 23.85 25.89
C ILE A 25 -8.69 23.02 24.63
N ARG A 26 -8.55 23.67 23.46
CA ARG A 26 -8.30 23.01 22.17
C ARG A 26 -6.90 22.38 22.12
N ALA A 27 -5.88 23.01 22.72
CA ALA A 27 -4.53 22.46 22.87
C ALA A 27 -4.48 21.29 23.87
N LYS A 28 -5.24 21.34 24.97
CA LYS A 28 -5.40 20.21 25.92
C LYS A 28 -6.12 19.03 25.27
N SER A 29 -7.15 19.29 24.45
CA SER A 29 -7.89 18.26 23.70
C SER A 29 -7.00 17.60 22.63
N GLN A 30 -6.24 18.40 21.88
CA GLN A 30 -5.25 17.92 20.90
C GLN A 30 -4.12 17.10 21.56
N LYS A 31 -3.58 17.55 22.71
CA LYS A 31 -2.61 16.76 23.49
C LYS A 31 -3.21 15.45 23.98
N ARG A 32 -4.47 15.43 24.44
CA ARG A 32 -5.13 14.20 24.90
C ARG A 32 -5.37 13.21 23.76
N PHE A 33 -5.68 13.70 22.56
CA PHE A 33 -5.84 12.87 21.36
C PHE A 33 -4.50 12.32 20.88
N PHE A 34 -3.46 13.17 20.85
CA PHE A 34 -2.10 12.78 20.50
C PHE A 34 -1.50 11.78 21.50
N LEU A 35 -1.75 11.95 22.80
CA LEU A 35 -1.31 11.02 23.83
C LEU A 35 -2.05 9.68 23.75
N LYS A 36 -3.36 9.70 23.41
CA LYS A 36 -4.13 8.47 23.12
C LYS A 36 -3.61 7.77 21.87
N TYR A 37 -3.24 8.51 20.83
CA TYR A 37 -2.63 7.97 19.62
C TYR A 37 -1.25 7.35 19.92
N ILE A 38 -0.39 8.02 20.68
CA ILE A 38 0.90 7.46 21.12
C ILE A 38 0.70 6.24 22.01
N LEU A 39 -0.26 6.26 22.95
CA LEU A 39 -0.57 5.06 23.75
C LEU A 39 -1.14 3.93 22.89
N ALA A 40 -1.97 4.23 21.90
CA ALA A 40 -2.51 3.22 20.98
C ALA A 40 -1.40 2.62 20.11
N VAL A 41 -0.46 3.44 19.61
CA VAL A 41 0.73 2.98 18.88
C VAL A 41 1.64 2.18 19.79
N LYS A 42 1.93 2.63 21.02
CA LYS A 42 2.74 1.85 21.98
C LYS A 42 2.07 0.55 22.41
N ASN A 43 0.75 0.53 22.60
CA ASN A 43 0.01 -0.67 22.93
C ASN A 43 -0.08 -1.62 21.73
N TRP A 44 -0.22 -1.10 20.51
CA TRP A 44 -0.14 -1.89 19.28
C TRP A 44 1.26 -2.46 19.06
N GLN A 45 2.30 -1.66 19.28
CA GLN A 45 3.71 -2.07 19.18
C GLN A 45 4.07 -3.09 20.26
N ASN A 46 3.63 -2.92 21.52
CA ASN A 46 3.83 -3.90 22.58
C ASN A 46 3.04 -5.21 22.32
N ARG A 47 1.84 -5.12 21.75
CA ARG A 47 1.04 -6.28 21.37
C ARG A 47 1.60 -7.00 20.14
N PHE A 48 2.24 -6.27 19.23
CA PHE A 48 2.99 -6.82 18.10
C PHE A 48 4.28 -7.51 18.58
N MET A 49 5.01 -6.89 19.51
CA MET A 49 6.23 -7.44 20.12
C MET A 49 5.94 -8.64 21.06
N SER A 50 4.75 -8.70 21.68
CA SER A 50 4.35 -9.82 22.56
C SER A 50 3.81 -11.05 21.80
N VAL A 51 3.43 -10.91 20.53
CA VAL A 51 2.93 -12.03 19.69
C VAL A 51 4.09 -12.73 18.93
N GLY A 52 5.30 -12.19 19.01
CA GLY A 52 6.43 -12.58 18.15
C GLY A 52 7.65 -13.22 18.82
N SER A 53 7.56 -13.76 20.05
CA SER A 53 8.78 -14.22 20.77
C SER A 53 9.00 -15.74 20.84
N GLU A 54 8.03 -16.59 20.48
CA GLU A 54 8.22 -18.07 20.55
C GLU A 54 8.13 -18.79 19.20
N LYS A 55 7.55 -18.16 18.17
CA LYS A 55 7.41 -18.77 16.83
C LYS A 55 8.52 -18.39 15.85
N THR A 56 9.27 -17.33 16.12
CA THR A 56 10.29 -16.80 15.21
C THR A 56 11.56 -17.65 15.19
N ASP A 57 11.94 -18.27 16.31
CA ASP A 57 13.23 -18.96 16.43
C ASP A 57 13.27 -20.35 15.76
N LYS A 58 12.12 -21.00 15.56
CA LYS A 58 12.05 -22.25 14.77
C LYS A 58 11.92 -22.01 13.27
N MET A 59 11.31 -20.88 12.86
CA MET A 59 10.93 -20.63 11.47
C MET A 59 12.09 -20.18 10.58
N ASP A 60 13.12 -19.55 11.16
CA ASP A 60 14.33 -19.10 10.45
C ASP A 60 15.25 -20.26 10.01
N SER A 61 15.02 -21.47 10.55
CA SER A 61 15.85 -22.65 10.24
C SER A 61 15.52 -23.32 8.90
N GLU A 62 14.26 -23.28 8.45
CA GLU A 62 13.78 -24.12 7.33
C GLU A 62 13.72 -23.41 5.97
N TYR A 63 13.57 -22.08 5.95
CA TYR A 63 13.41 -21.29 4.73
C TYR A 63 14.67 -20.48 4.42
N GLY A 64 15.02 -20.42 3.14
CA GLY A 64 15.93 -19.41 2.61
C GLY A 64 15.14 -18.20 2.12
N VAL A 65 15.81 -17.05 2.03
CA VAL A 65 15.24 -15.81 1.48
C VAL A 65 15.97 -15.45 0.19
N ILE A 66 15.22 -15.17 -0.87
CA ILE A 66 15.73 -14.60 -2.12
C ILE A 66 15.05 -13.26 -2.34
N THR A 67 15.83 -12.24 -2.69
CA THR A 67 15.33 -10.91 -3.01
C THR A 67 15.60 -10.60 -4.48
N GLU A 68 14.57 -10.17 -5.19
CA GLU A 68 14.64 -9.73 -6.58
C GLU A 68 13.79 -8.48 -6.79
N GLY A 69 14.42 -7.41 -7.30
CA GLY A 69 13.77 -6.12 -7.41
C GLY A 69 13.30 -5.63 -6.05
N LYS A 70 11.99 -5.36 -5.92
CA LYS A 70 11.39 -4.97 -4.64
C LYS A 70 10.80 -6.15 -3.85
N ALA A 71 10.77 -7.35 -4.41
CA ALA A 71 10.14 -8.51 -3.81
C ALA A 71 11.17 -9.39 -3.08
N SER A 72 10.76 -9.97 -1.96
CA SER A 72 11.54 -10.98 -1.24
C SER A 72 10.69 -12.22 -1.01
N ILE A 73 11.15 -13.39 -1.42
CA ILE A 73 10.41 -14.65 -1.28
C ILE A 73 11.12 -15.61 -0.33
N LEU A 74 10.32 -16.32 0.44
CA LEU A 74 10.72 -17.50 1.19
C LEU A 74 10.71 -18.71 0.25
N PHE A 75 11.71 -19.57 0.38
CA PHE A 75 11.73 -20.87 -0.29
C PHE A 75 12.25 -21.93 0.68
N PRO A 76 11.65 -23.14 0.71
CA PRO A 76 12.12 -24.21 1.57
C PRO A 76 13.53 -24.63 1.15
N LYS A 77 14.49 -24.70 2.10
CA LYS A 77 15.89 -25.07 1.82
C LYS A 77 16.01 -26.46 1.17
N ASN A 78 15.07 -27.36 1.48
CA ASN A 78 15.02 -28.72 0.95
C ASN A 78 14.49 -28.81 -0.48
N ASN A 79 13.88 -27.74 -1.02
CA ASN A 79 13.29 -27.76 -2.35
C ASN A 79 13.69 -26.52 -3.17
N LYS A 80 14.85 -26.62 -3.82
CA LYS A 80 15.48 -25.53 -4.60
C LYS A 80 14.82 -25.27 -5.96
N VAL A 81 13.76 -26.01 -6.31
CA VAL A 81 13.24 -26.09 -7.69
C VAL A 81 12.43 -24.84 -8.12
N PHE A 82 12.08 -23.94 -7.19
CA PHE A 82 11.13 -22.85 -7.46
C PHE A 82 11.73 -21.52 -7.91
N TYR A 83 13.06 -21.38 -7.93
CA TYR A 83 13.71 -20.13 -8.32
C TYR A 83 14.84 -20.35 -9.32
N ASN A 84 14.77 -19.60 -10.42
CA ASN A 84 15.76 -19.60 -11.46
C ASN A 84 16.30 -18.17 -11.70
N ASN A 85 17.57 -17.96 -11.38
CA ASN A 85 18.27 -16.69 -11.59
C ASN A 85 18.24 -16.23 -13.05
N VAL A 86 18.30 -17.16 -14.01
CA VAL A 86 18.31 -16.80 -15.44
C VAL A 86 17.00 -16.12 -15.86
N GLN A 87 15.92 -16.34 -15.12
CA GLN A 87 14.59 -15.80 -15.43
C GLN A 87 14.37 -14.37 -14.89
N GLN A 88 15.34 -13.78 -14.19
CA GLN A 88 15.24 -12.41 -13.68
C GLN A 88 15.00 -11.42 -14.83
N PHE A 89 15.73 -11.58 -15.93
CA PHE A 89 15.55 -10.75 -17.13
C PHE A 89 14.13 -10.85 -17.71
N ASN A 90 13.57 -12.06 -17.76
CA ASN A 90 12.20 -12.26 -18.28
C ASN A 90 11.16 -11.57 -17.37
N ARG A 91 11.39 -11.57 -16.06
CA ARG A 91 10.52 -10.87 -15.09
C ARG A 91 10.62 -9.35 -15.26
N ASP A 92 11.84 -8.83 -15.39
CA ASP A 92 12.08 -7.40 -15.64
C ASP A 92 11.43 -6.93 -16.95
N LEU A 93 11.63 -7.71 -18.03
CA LEU A 93 11.04 -7.42 -19.33
C LEU A 93 9.51 -7.39 -19.27
N SER A 94 8.91 -8.34 -18.54
CA SER A 94 7.45 -8.37 -18.37
C SER A 94 6.93 -7.15 -17.62
N ILE A 95 7.63 -6.69 -16.58
CA ILE A 95 7.27 -5.47 -15.84
C ILE A 95 7.32 -4.25 -16.76
N ALA A 96 8.40 -4.11 -17.53
CA ALA A 96 8.54 -3.00 -18.48
C ALA A 96 7.41 -3.01 -19.53
N ALA A 97 7.10 -4.18 -20.10
CA ALA A 97 6.05 -4.33 -21.09
C ALA A 97 4.66 -3.98 -20.53
N ILE A 98 4.30 -4.51 -19.34
CA ILE A 98 3.01 -4.22 -18.71
C ILE A 98 2.91 -2.74 -18.35
N LYS A 99 3.99 -2.13 -17.86
CA LYS A 99 4.01 -0.70 -17.53
C LYS A 99 3.71 0.16 -18.76
N ILE A 100 4.47 -0.02 -19.84
CA ILE A 100 4.29 0.74 -21.10
C ILE A 100 2.88 0.51 -21.66
N TRP A 101 2.41 -0.75 -21.67
CA TRP A 101 1.05 -1.06 -22.10
C TRP A 101 -0.01 -0.35 -21.25
N SER A 102 0.15 -0.31 -19.92
CA SER A 102 -0.82 0.32 -19.02
C SER A 102 -0.91 1.84 -19.21
N GLU A 103 0.21 2.48 -19.56
CA GLU A 103 0.28 3.91 -19.88
C GLU A 103 -0.46 4.19 -21.20
N ILE A 104 -0.13 3.46 -22.27
CA ILE A 104 -0.80 3.56 -23.57
C ILE A 104 -2.31 3.31 -23.43
N PHE A 105 -2.70 2.24 -22.73
CA PHE A 105 -4.09 1.88 -22.52
C PHE A 105 -4.87 2.99 -21.80
N SER A 106 -4.27 3.59 -20.77
CA SER A 106 -4.88 4.68 -20.02
C SER A 106 -5.07 5.92 -20.89
N GLU A 107 -4.07 6.29 -21.69
CA GLU A 107 -4.14 7.43 -22.60
C GLU A 107 -5.23 7.25 -23.67
N GLU A 108 -5.34 6.07 -24.28
CA GLU A 108 -6.37 5.79 -25.28
C GLU A 108 -7.79 5.92 -24.69
N LYS A 109 -7.97 5.43 -23.46
CA LYS A 109 -9.25 5.53 -22.75
C LYS A 109 -9.56 6.98 -22.39
N GLN A 110 -8.58 7.76 -21.95
CA GLN A 110 -8.74 9.19 -21.69
C GLN A 110 -9.13 9.97 -22.95
N LYS A 111 -8.46 9.72 -24.07
CA LYS A 111 -8.80 10.35 -25.38
C LYS A 111 -10.24 10.05 -25.79
N LYS A 112 -10.67 8.78 -25.65
CA LYS A 112 -12.06 8.37 -25.95
C LYS A 112 -13.08 8.99 -25.00
N ALA A 113 -12.74 9.18 -23.72
CA ALA A 113 -13.60 9.84 -22.74
C ALA A 113 -13.76 11.34 -23.03
N GLN A 114 -12.66 12.03 -23.35
CA GLN A 114 -12.67 13.46 -23.71
C GLN A 114 -13.51 13.74 -24.96
N GLN A 115 -13.45 12.87 -25.97
CA GLN A 115 -14.27 12.98 -27.18
C GLN A 115 -15.78 12.87 -26.91
N LYS A 116 -16.19 12.19 -25.83
CA LYS A 116 -17.61 11.98 -25.50
C LYS A 116 -18.26 13.16 -24.76
N LYS A 117 -17.54 14.29 -24.54
CA LYS A 117 -18.04 15.51 -23.86
C LYS A 117 -18.81 15.22 -22.55
N ASP A 118 -18.41 14.18 -21.83
CA ASP A 118 -18.96 13.92 -20.50
C ASP A 118 -18.15 14.79 -19.52
N SER A 119 -18.64 15.99 -19.26
CA SER A 119 -17.94 17.08 -18.54
C SER A 119 -17.70 16.81 -17.06
N ASP A 120 -18.08 15.63 -16.56
CA ASP A 120 -17.98 15.25 -15.14
C ASP A 120 -17.01 14.07 -14.88
N ILE A 121 -16.25 13.64 -15.90
CA ILE A 121 -15.22 12.60 -15.72
C ILE A 121 -14.00 13.24 -15.05
N LYS A 122 -14.01 13.24 -13.71
CA LYS A 122 -12.78 13.30 -12.88
C LYS A 122 -11.76 12.33 -13.47
N THR A 123 -10.49 12.72 -13.49
CA THR A 123 -9.33 11.92 -13.90
C THR A 123 -9.37 10.51 -13.29
N GLN A 124 -10.12 9.59 -13.89
CA GLN A 124 -10.29 8.25 -13.37
C GLN A 124 -9.07 7.46 -13.80
N SER A 125 -8.25 7.07 -12.83
CA SER A 125 -7.17 6.12 -13.09
C SER A 125 -7.79 4.80 -13.53
N TYR A 126 -7.48 4.36 -14.74
CA TYR A 126 -7.97 3.09 -15.27
C TYR A 126 -7.18 1.97 -14.62
N THR A 127 -7.89 1.03 -14.00
CA THR A 127 -7.28 -0.12 -13.37
C THR A 127 -7.41 -1.38 -14.22
N PHE A 128 -6.45 -2.29 -14.08
CA PHE A 128 -6.44 -3.58 -14.76
C PHE A 128 -6.12 -4.71 -13.77
N THR A 129 -6.41 -5.94 -14.16
CA THR A 129 -6.15 -7.15 -13.36
C THR A 129 -5.10 -7.99 -14.06
N ILE A 130 -4.24 -8.67 -13.30
CA ILE A 130 -3.22 -9.57 -13.84
C ILE A 130 -3.52 -11.00 -13.40
N LEU A 131 -3.36 -11.95 -14.31
CA LEU A 131 -3.36 -13.39 -14.03
C LEU A 131 -1.95 -13.95 -14.26
N GLU A 132 -1.40 -14.61 -13.25
CA GLU A 132 -0.24 -15.48 -13.38
C GLU A 132 -0.74 -16.93 -13.26
N ALA A 133 -0.77 -17.65 -14.39
CA ALA A 133 -1.36 -18.99 -14.46
C ALA A 133 -0.53 -20.09 -13.77
N LEU A 134 0.80 -19.94 -13.77
CA LEU A 134 1.76 -20.85 -13.15
C LEU A 134 2.71 -20.06 -12.27
N ALA A 135 2.29 -19.82 -11.03
CA ALA A 135 2.92 -18.85 -10.14
C ALA A 135 4.05 -19.43 -9.30
N ALA A 136 4.08 -20.74 -9.03
CA ALA A 136 5.06 -21.40 -8.19
C ALA A 136 5.21 -20.69 -6.82
N SER A 137 6.30 -19.93 -6.62
CA SER A 137 6.53 -19.15 -5.39
C SER A 137 5.76 -17.83 -5.31
N GLY A 138 5.14 -17.40 -6.42
CA GLY A 138 4.44 -16.11 -6.55
C GLY A 138 5.37 -14.92 -6.76
N LEU A 139 6.67 -15.13 -7.01
CA LEU A 139 7.67 -14.05 -7.12
C LEU A 139 7.26 -12.99 -8.14
N ARG A 140 6.83 -13.40 -9.33
CA ARG A 140 6.46 -12.47 -10.40
C ARG A 140 5.20 -11.68 -10.05
N SER A 141 4.15 -12.34 -9.52
CA SER A 141 2.96 -11.66 -8.99
C SER A 141 3.30 -10.63 -7.91
N ILE A 142 4.20 -10.95 -7.00
CA ILE A 142 4.62 -10.02 -5.93
C ILE A 142 5.42 -8.85 -6.52
N ARG A 143 6.31 -9.11 -7.48
CA ARG A 143 7.02 -8.03 -8.19
C ARG A 143 6.04 -7.10 -8.92
N TYR A 144 5.07 -7.64 -9.64
CA TYR A 144 3.99 -6.85 -10.24
C TYR A 144 3.27 -5.99 -9.21
N ALA A 145 2.90 -6.55 -8.06
CA ALA A 145 2.24 -5.82 -6.98
C ALA A 145 3.07 -4.66 -6.42
N LYS A 146 4.41 -4.78 -6.38
CA LYS A 146 5.32 -3.77 -5.79
C LYS A 146 5.90 -2.77 -6.80
N GLU A 147 5.91 -3.12 -8.09
CA GLU A 147 6.62 -2.37 -9.13
C GLU A 147 5.69 -1.71 -10.15
N LEU A 148 4.45 -2.19 -10.29
CA LEU A 148 3.45 -1.60 -11.19
C LEU A 148 2.39 -0.80 -10.42
N SER A 149 1.88 0.24 -11.05
CA SER A 149 0.73 1.02 -10.56
C SER A 149 -0.56 0.60 -11.27
N ASN A 150 -1.70 1.09 -10.77
CA ASN A 150 -3.01 0.92 -11.41
C ASN A 150 -3.49 -0.54 -11.54
N ILE A 151 -2.95 -1.44 -10.74
CA ILE A 151 -3.47 -2.80 -10.62
C ILE A 151 -4.67 -2.80 -9.67
N LYS A 152 -5.74 -3.48 -10.07
CA LYS A 152 -6.93 -3.72 -9.23
C LYS A 152 -6.67 -4.87 -8.26
N TYR A 153 -6.24 -6.01 -8.78
CA TYR A 153 -5.73 -7.17 -8.05
C TYR A 153 -4.96 -8.08 -9.01
N ILE A 154 -4.26 -9.07 -8.45
CA ILE A 154 -3.49 -10.09 -9.15
C ILE A 154 -4.00 -11.45 -8.70
N VAL A 155 -4.16 -12.39 -9.63
CA VAL A 155 -4.42 -13.80 -9.33
C VAL A 155 -3.13 -14.57 -9.61
N ALA A 156 -2.61 -15.21 -8.57
CA ALA A 156 -1.45 -16.08 -8.63
C ALA A 156 -1.95 -17.53 -8.52
N ASN A 157 -2.04 -18.20 -9.67
CA ASN A 157 -2.57 -19.55 -9.78
C ASN A 157 -1.45 -20.59 -9.75
N ASP A 158 -1.68 -21.71 -9.07
CA ASP A 158 -0.89 -22.92 -9.22
C ASP A 158 -1.76 -24.16 -9.00
N LEU A 159 -1.35 -25.30 -9.54
CA LEU A 159 -2.05 -26.57 -9.35
C LEU A 159 -1.72 -27.18 -7.98
N ASP A 160 -0.48 -26.98 -7.53
CA ASP A 160 0.02 -27.54 -6.27
C ASP A 160 -0.45 -26.69 -5.07
N LEU A 161 -1.12 -27.35 -4.12
CA LEU A 161 -1.57 -26.70 -2.89
C LEU A 161 -0.39 -26.16 -2.06
N ASP A 162 0.77 -26.81 -2.09
CA ASP A 162 1.97 -26.33 -1.39
C ASP A 162 2.50 -25.04 -2.02
N ALA A 163 2.43 -24.92 -3.36
CA ALA A 163 2.74 -23.67 -4.06
C ALA A 163 1.74 -22.56 -3.69
N VAL A 164 0.44 -22.87 -3.65
CA VAL A 164 -0.60 -21.92 -3.20
C VAL A 164 -0.36 -21.43 -1.77
N ASN A 165 0.01 -22.33 -0.86
CA ASN A 165 0.38 -21.99 0.51
C ASN A 165 1.64 -21.11 0.56
N LEU A 166 2.63 -21.42 -0.29
CA LEU A 166 3.86 -20.65 -0.41
C LEU A 166 3.61 -19.24 -0.96
N ILE A 167 2.76 -19.09 -1.97
CA ILE A 167 2.32 -17.80 -2.51
C ILE A 167 1.69 -16.96 -1.40
N ASN A 168 0.72 -17.52 -0.67
CA ASN A 168 0.07 -16.82 0.45
C ASN A 168 1.07 -16.32 1.49
N ARG A 169 2.06 -17.14 1.84
CA ARG A 169 3.11 -16.76 2.78
C ARG A 169 4.02 -15.66 2.23
N ASN A 170 4.40 -15.76 0.96
CA ASN A 170 5.26 -14.75 0.33
C ASN A 170 4.54 -13.42 0.14
N VAL A 171 3.23 -13.43 -0.12
CA VAL A 171 2.38 -12.23 -0.14
C VAL A 171 2.42 -11.52 1.22
N GLU A 172 2.17 -12.26 2.30
CA GLU A 172 2.25 -11.72 3.67
C GLU A 172 3.65 -11.22 4.02
N TYR A 173 4.71 -11.97 3.65
CA TYR A 173 6.10 -11.60 3.89
C TYR A 173 6.49 -10.28 3.20
N ASN A 174 5.83 -9.93 2.09
CA ASN A 174 6.02 -8.67 1.38
C ASN A 174 5.08 -7.55 1.84
N GLU A 175 4.35 -7.75 2.95
CA GLU A 175 3.40 -6.78 3.50
C GLU A 175 2.25 -6.45 2.52
N LEU A 176 1.88 -7.41 1.65
CA LEU A 176 0.78 -7.27 0.71
C LEU A 176 -0.49 -7.94 1.26
N SER A 177 -1.66 -7.41 0.87
CA SER A 177 -2.95 -8.02 1.21
C SER A 177 -3.26 -9.21 0.30
N LYS A 178 -3.84 -10.28 0.86
CA LYS A 178 -4.37 -11.43 0.11
C LYS A 178 -5.52 -11.08 -0.83
N ASP A 179 -6.23 -9.97 -0.56
CA ASP A 179 -7.26 -9.47 -1.48
C ASP A 179 -6.66 -8.79 -2.72
N PHE A 180 -5.40 -8.32 -2.60
CA PHE A 180 -4.67 -7.67 -3.68
C PHE A 180 -3.86 -8.67 -4.51
N VAL A 181 -3.19 -9.63 -3.86
CA VAL A 181 -2.55 -10.79 -4.53
C VAL A 181 -3.21 -12.06 -4.05
N ARG A 182 -4.09 -12.62 -4.88
CA ARG A 182 -4.96 -13.75 -4.55
C ARG A 182 -4.33 -15.03 -5.03
N ALA A 183 -3.94 -15.88 -4.08
CA ALA A 183 -3.52 -17.23 -4.42
C ALA A 183 -4.75 -18.07 -4.84
N ASN A 184 -4.65 -18.79 -5.95
CA ASN A 184 -5.72 -19.68 -6.44
C ASN A 184 -5.15 -21.07 -6.71
N GLN A 185 -5.89 -22.11 -6.32
CA GLN A 185 -5.59 -23.47 -6.72
C GLN A 185 -6.44 -23.83 -7.94
N GLY A 186 -5.80 -24.12 -9.07
CA GLY A 186 -6.53 -24.43 -10.30
C GLY A 186 -5.64 -24.90 -11.42
N ASP A 187 -6.25 -25.61 -12.37
CA ASP A 187 -5.62 -25.90 -13.65
C ASP A 187 -5.53 -24.63 -14.50
N ALA A 188 -4.47 -24.54 -15.31
CA ALA A 188 -4.08 -23.34 -16.05
C ALA A 188 -4.62 -23.31 -17.48
#